data_AF-A0A2N1TE85-F1
#
_entry.id   AF-A0A2N1TE85-F1
#
_cell.length_a   1.000
_cell.length_b   1.000
_cell.length_c   1.000
_cell.angle_alpha   90.00
_cell.angle_beta   90.00
_cell.angle_gamma   90.00
#
_symmetry.space_group_name_H-M   'P 1'
#
loop_
_entity.id
_entity.type
_entity.pdbx_description
1 polymer ?
#
loop_
_entity_poly.entity_id
_entity_poly.type
_entity_poly.pdbx_seq_one_letter_code
_entity_poly.pdbx_strand_id
1 'polypeptide(L)'
;MKKWVYTFKSIRVDTVEKPVLGTGYSRMALEFDMASVQEHHLELGLLQILRDRTWKMNISLSAMVIFAVFSLLYGLLKIGLRVDFGAPEGALVRNIYILSLVLSFLFIWILFSLRFGITNLKKEAVEKERGPGTWKLIDEKEWDRFYRLWKLAREKEEKDLEEFKNKLATKDTK
;
A
#
# COMPACT_ATOMS: atom_id res chain seq x y z
N MET A 1 22.42 19.00 -7.69
CA MET A 1 21.70 18.04 -6.81
C MET A 1 21.05 16.98 -7.69
N LYS A 2 21.26 15.70 -7.40
CA LYS A 2 20.76 14.59 -8.23
C LYS A 2 19.22 14.54 -8.15
N LYS A 3 18.55 14.81 -9.27
CA LYS A 3 17.09 14.66 -9.40
C LYS A 3 16.76 13.24 -9.85
N TRP A 4 15.70 12.68 -9.31
CA TRP A 4 15.24 11.34 -9.66
C TRP A 4 13.97 11.48 -10.48
N VAL A 5 13.96 10.92 -11.69
CA VAL A 5 12.78 10.93 -12.57
C VAL A 5 11.99 9.65 -12.28
N TYR A 6 10.75 9.82 -11.83
CA TYR A 6 9.80 8.73 -11.63
C TYR A 6 8.72 8.79 -12.71
N THR A 7 8.63 7.73 -13.51
CA THR A 7 7.55 7.53 -14.48
C THR A 7 6.50 6.61 -13.87
N PHE A 8 5.25 7.05 -13.85
CA PHE A 8 4.12 6.26 -13.37
C PHE A 8 2.85 6.63 -14.13
N LYS A 9 1.91 5.69 -14.19
CA LYS A 9 0.60 5.86 -14.82
C LYS A 9 -0.47 6.06 -13.74
N SER A 10 -1.43 6.92 -14.01
CA SER A 10 -2.61 7.09 -13.17
C SER A 10 -3.87 6.60 -13.90
N ILE A 11 -4.72 5.88 -13.18
CA ILE A 11 -6.02 5.39 -13.68
C ILE A 11 -7.11 5.81 -12.71
N ARG A 12 -8.25 6.28 -13.22
CA ARG A 12 -9.43 6.52 -12.41
C ARG A 12 -10.02 5.20 -11.92
N VAL A 13 -10.38 5.17 -10.64
CA VAL A 13 -11.09 4.04 -10.04
C VAL A 13 -12.47 4.53 -9.64
N ASP A 14 -13.48 3.91 -10.22
CA ASP A 14 -14.87 4.17 -9.89
C ASP A 14 -15.44 2.97 -9.09
N THR A 15 -16.20 3.27 -8.05
CA THR A 15 -16.89 2.24 -7.26
C THR A 15 -18.24 1.97 -7.92
N VAL A 16 -18.41 0.79 -8.48
CA VAL A 16 -19.61 0.38 -9.20
C VAL A 16 -20.29 -0.75 -8.44
N GLU A 17 -21.60 -0.66 -8.29
CA GLU A 17 -22.41 -1.74 -7.72
C GLU A 17 -22.65 -2.80 -8.80
N LYS A 18 -22.09 -4.01 -8.60
CA LYS A 18 -22.24 -5.14 -9.53
C LYS A 18 -23.16 -6.20 -8.92
N PRO A 19 -24.20 -6.67 -9.65
CA PRO A 19 -25.03 -7.77 -9.17
C PRO A 19 -24.22 -9.08 -9.09
N VAL A 20 -24.42 -9.84 -8.03
CA VAL A 20 -23.90 -11.20 -7.88
C VAL A 20 -24.85 -12.16 -8.58
N LEU A 21 -24.33 -12.83 -9.61
CA LEU A 21 -25.12 -13.70 -10.48
C LEU A 21 -25.80 -14.81 -9.66
N GLY A 22 -27.12 -14.92 -9.80
CA GLY A 22 -27.92 -16.00 -9.21
C GLY A 22 -28.30 -15.84 -7.73
N THR A 23 -27.89 -14.78 -7.03
CA THR A 23 -28.17 -14.62 -5.59
C THR A 23 -29.07 -13.43 -5.25
N GLY A 24 -29.35 -12.53 -6.20
CA GLY A 24 -30.18 -11.34 -5.99
C GLY A 24 -29.51 -10.24 -5.14
N TYR A 25 -28.27 -10.46 -4.70
CA TYR A 25 -27.48 -9.47 -3.97
C TYR A 25 -26.55 -8.70 -4.92
N SER A 26 -26.18 -7.49 -4.54
CA SER A 26 -25.13 -6.71 -5.20
C SER A 26 -23.86 -6.70 -4.35
N ARG A 27 -22.72 -6.52 -5.02
CA ARG A 27 -21.42 -6.26 -4.39
C ARG A 27 -20.87 -4.95 -4.93
N MET A 28 -20.25 -4.15 -4.06
CA MET A 28 -19.43 -3.05 -4.54
C MET A 28 -18.14 -3.59 -5.15
N ALA A 29 -17.88 -3.23 -6.41
CA ALA A 29 -16.67 -3.57 -7.14
C ALA A 29 -15.94 -2.29 -7.53
N LEU A 30 -14.61 -2.34 -7.49
CA LEU A 30 -13.77 -1.27 -8.02
C LEU A 30 -13.55 -1.53 -9.50
N GLU A 31 -13.96 -0.59 -10.33
CA GLU A 31 -13.78 -0.63 -11.78
C GLU A 31 -12.70 0.37 -12.19
N PHE A 32 -11.81 -0.07 -13.08
CA PHE A 32 -10.71 0.73 -13.59
C PHE A 32 -11.08 1.26 -14.96
N ASP A 33 -11.17 2.58 -15.09
CA ASP A 33 -11.43 3.22 -16.38
C ASP A 33 -10.14 3.28 -17.21
N MET A 34 -9.96 2.29 -18.09
CA MET A 34 -8.77 2.20 -18.94
C MET A 34 -8.68 3.32 -20.00
N ALA A 35 -9.77 4.03 -20.30
CA ALA A 35 -9.72 5.21 -21.17
C ALA A 35 -9.09 6.41 -20.46
N SER A 36 -9.15 6.44 -19.12
CA SER A 36 -8.56 7.49 -18.30
C SER A 36 -7.07 7.30 -18.01
N VAL A 37 -6.37 6.33 -18.62
CA VAL A 37 -4.95 6.08 -18.33
C VAL A 37 -4.11 7.24 -18.84
N GLN A 38 -3.31 7.84 -17.94
CA GLN A 38 -2.38 8.90 -18.28
C GLN A 38 -1.01 8.64 -17.65
N GLU A 39 0.05 8.91 -18.42
CA GLU A 39 1.43 8.81 -17.96
C GLU A 39 1.90 10.14 -17.36
N HIS A 40 2.63 10.06 -16.24
CA HIS A 40 3.15 11.18 -15.50
C HIS A 40 4.66 11.01 -15.27
N HIS A 41 5.40 12.12 -15.42
CA HIS A 41 6.81 12.19 -15.10
C HIS A 41 7.02 13.13 -13.93
N LEU A 42 7.48 12.59 -12.80
CA LEU A 42 7.73 13.38 -11.60
C LEU A 42 9.23 13.45 -11.32
N GLU A 43 9.78 14.66 -11.39
CA GLU A 43 11.13 14.95 -10.94
C GLU A 43 11.14 15.21 -9.44
N LEU A 44 11.63 14.23 -8.66
CA LEU A 44 11.73 14.37 -7.21
C LEU A 44 13.13 14.78 -6.79
N GLY A 45 13.20 15.86 -6.00
CA GLY A 45 14.38 16.22 -5.23
C GLY A 45 14.37 15.60 -3.83
N LEU A 46 15.53 15.18 -3.32
CA LEU A 46 15.69 14.67 -1.95
C LEU A 46 15.11 15.62 -0.88
N LEU A 47 15.29 16.92 -1.09
CA LEU A 47 14.85 17.95 -0.15
C LEU A 47 13.32 18.10 -0.12
N GLN A 48 12.63 17.83 -1.23
CA GLN A 48 11.16 17.81 -1.28
C GLN A 48 10.61 16.61 -0.51
N ILE A 49 11.24 15.44 -0.68
CA ILE A 49 10.85 14.22 0.05
C ILE A 49 11.05 14.42 1.56
N LEU A 50 12.17 15.01 1.97
CA LEU A 50 12.49 15.25 3.40
C LEU A 50 11.61 16.30 4.07
N ARG A 51 11.06 17.26 3.32
CA ARG A 51 10.21 18.34 3.87
C ARG A 51 8.72 17.94 3.95
N ASP A 52 8.36 16.76 3.47
CA ASP A 52 6.98 16.30 3.47
C ASP A 52 6.45 16.09 4.90
N ARG A 53 5.19 16.47 5.15
CA ARG A 53 4.51 16.31 6.45
C ARG A 53 4.42 14.85 6.89
N THR A 54 4.50 13.92 5.95
CA THR A 54 4.52 12.47 6.12
C THR A 54 5.62 12.00 7.07
N TRP A 55 6.76 12.70 7.13
CA TRP A 55 7.82 12.39 8.09
C TRP A 55 7.34 12.48 9.53
N LYS A 56 6.53 13.49 9.85
CA LYS A 56 5.97 13.67 11.20
C LYS A 56 4.87 12.65 11.49
N MET A 57 4.00 12.35 10.51
CA MET A 57 2.92 11.39 10.69
C MET A 57 3.44 9.97 10.91
N ASN A 58 4.50 9.59 10.20
CA ASN A 58 5.07 8.25 10.28
C ASN A 58 5.88 7.97 11.54
N ILE A 59 6.20 8.98 12.35
CA ILE A 59 6.82 8.77 13.67
C ILE A 59 5.92 7.87 14.52
N SER A 60 4.62 8.18 14.58
CA SER A 60 3.66 7.43 15.41
C SER A 60 3.52 5.98 14.92
N LEU A 61 3.36 5.79 13.61
CA LEU A 61 3.24 4.44 13.04
C LEU A 61 4.49 3.59 13.29
N SER A 62 5.68 4.17 13.10
CA SER A 62 6.95 3.48 13.32
C SER A 62 7.15 3.16 14.81
N ALA A 63 6.76 4.07 15.70
CA ALA A 63 6.82 3.86 17.14
C ALA A 63 5.89 2.71 17.57
N MET A 64 4.65 2.68 17.08
CA MET A 64 3.70 1.60 17.38
C MET A 64 4.26 0.23 16.99
N VAL A 65 4.80 0.09 15.77
CA VAL A 65 5.37 -1.17 15.29
C VAL A 65 6.56 -1.60 16.14
N ILE A 66 7.51 -0.70 16.39
CA ILE A 66 8.71 -1.01 17.15
C ILE A 66 8.38 -1.33 18.60
N PHE A 67 7.57 -0.51 19.26
CA PHE A 67 7.20 -0.76 20.65
C PHE A 67 6.45 -2.08 20.79
N ALA A 68 5.56 -2.44 19.86
CA ALA A 68 4.89 -3.74 19.91
C ALA A 68 5.90 -4.90 19.85
N VAL A 69 6.80 -4.91 18.86
CA VAL A 69 7.79 -5.97 18.67
C VAL A 69 8.77 -6.03 19.83
N PHE A 70 9.32 -4.89 20.24
CA PHE A 70 10.31 -4.84 21.31
C PHE A 70 9.68 -5.14 22.67
N SER A 71 8.43 -4.74 22.94
CA SER A 71 7.75 -5.14 24.19
C SER A 71 7.60 -6.67 24.29
N LEU A 72 7.29 -7.34 23.18
CA LEU A 72 7.26 -8.80 23.13
C LEU A 72 8.64 -9.42 23.37
N LEU A 73 9.68 -8.87 22.73
CA LEU A 73 11.07 -9.31 22.94
C LEU A 73 11.51 -9.10 24.40
N TYR A 74 11.17 -7.96 25.01
CA TYR A 74 11.45 -7.69 26.42
C TYR A 74 10.77 -8.71 27.32
N GLY A 75 9.49 -9.03 27.08
CA GLY A 75 8.75 -10.06 27.80
C GLY A 75 9.43 -11.43 27.68
N LEU A 76 9.85 -11.81 26.47
CA LEU A 76 10.57 -13.06 26.21
C LEU A 76 11.90 -13.12 26.97
N LEU A 77 12.71 -12.06 26.91
CA LEU A 77 14.01 -12.00 27.58
C LEU A 77 13.87 -12.04 29.10
N LYS A 78 12.91 -11.30 29.65
CA LYS A 78 12.72 -11.19 31.11
C LYS A 78 12.05 -12.41 31.73
N ILE A 79 11.00 -12.93 31.10
CA ILE A 79 10.18 -14.02 31.66
C ILE A 79 10.71 -15.38 31.17
N GLY A 80 10.97 -15.50 29.87
CA GLY A 80 11.41 -16.76 29.26
C GLY A 80 12.86 -17.10 29.60
N LEU A 81 13.77 -16.12 29.43
CA LEU A 81 15.21 -16.33 29.66
C LEU A 81 15.72 -15.82 31.00
N ARG A 82 14.83 -15.27 31.85
CA ARG A 82 15.16 -14.75 33.20
C ARG A 82 16.33 -13.76 33.21
N VAL A 83 16.49 -12.97 32.15
CA VAL A 83 17.53 -11.93 32.08
C VAL A 83 17.20 -10.82 33.08
N ASP A 84 18.10 -10.58 34.03
CA ASP A 84 17.98 -9.48 34.98
C ASP A 84 18.63 -8.21 34.45
N PHE A 85 17.81 -7.30 33.91
CA PHE A 85 18.24 -5.99 33.42
C PHE A 85 18.57 -4.97 34.53
N GLY A 86 18.28 -5.31 35.79
CA GLY A 86 18.56 -4.49 36.98
C GLY A 86 19.92 -4.79 37.61
N ALA A 87 20.45 -6.00 37.40
CA ALA A 87 21.78 -6.38 37.87
C ALA A 87 22.90 -5.66 37.09
N PRO A 88 24.07 -5.40 37.73
CA PRO A 88 25.23 -4.82 37.06
C PRO A 88 25.69 -5.63 35.82
N GLU A 89 25.57 -6.95 35.89
CA GLU A 89 25.91 -7.89 34.82
C GLU A 89 24.96 -7.78 33.62
N GLY A 90 23.69 -7.40 33.86
CA GLY A 90 22.67 -7.20 32.83
C GLY A 90 22.70 -5.81 32.18
N ALA A 91 23.53 -4.88 32.67
CA ALA A 91 23.61 -3.52 32.13
C ALA A 91 24.05 -3.50 30.66
N LEU A 92 24.97 -4.39 30.27
CA LEU A 92 25.41 -4.55 28.88
C LEU A 92 24.24 -4.99 27.97
N VAL A 93 23.49 -6.00 28.39
CA VAL A 93 22.33 -6.52 27.64
C VAL A 93 21.24 -5.46 27.53
N ARG A 94 20.99 -4.70 28.60
CA ARG A 94 20.07 -3.56 28.58
C ARG A 94 20.47 -2.51 27.55
N ASN A 95 21.74 -2.14 27.53
CA ASN A 95 22.25 -1.10 26.62
C ASN A 95 22.17 -1.56 25.15
N ILE A 96 22.53 -2.82 24.87
CA ILE A 96 22.40 -3.40 23.53
C ILE A 96 20.93 -3.45 23.10
N TYR A 97 20.03 -3.83 24.00
CA TYR A 97 18.59 -3.86 23.76
C TYR A 97 18.03 -2.47 23.43
N ILE A 98 18.37 -1.44 24.23
CA ILE A 98 17.92 -0.06 23.97
C ILE A 98 18.52 0.45 22.65
N LEU A 99 19.80 0.20 22.40
CA LEU A 99 20.48 0.66 21.19
C LEU A 99 19.87 0.01 19.93
N SER A 100 19.60 -1.29 19.98
CA SER A 100 18.91 -2.00 18.89
C SER A 100 17.47 -1.51 18.69
N LEU A 101 16.74 -1.16 19.75
CA LEU A 101 15.41 -0.54 19.67
C LEU A 101 15.48 0.79 18.93
N VAL A 102 16.39 1.67 19.33
CA VAL A 102 16.55 3.00 18.72
C VAL A 102 16.98 2.89 17.25
N LEU A 103 17.96 2.04 16.94
CA LEU A 103 18.41 1.82 15.56
C LEU A 103 17.30 1.26 14.68
N SER A 104 16.56 0.27 15.18
CA SER A 104 15.43 -0.33 14.46
C SER A 104 14.33 0.70 14.22
N PHE A 105 14.05 1.55 15.21
CA PHE A 105 13.11 2.65 15.07
C PHE A 105 13.51 3.64 13.98
N LEU A 106 14.75 4.13 14.01
CA LEU A 106 15.25 5.04 12.98
C LEU A 106 15.17 4.40 11.59
N PHE A 107 15.52 3.13 11.47
CA PHE A 107 15.47 2.41 10.20
C PHE A 107 14.05 2.29 9.64
N ILE A 108 13.10 1.80 10.45
CA ILE A 108 11.70 1.68 10.02
C ILE A 108 11.10 3.04 9.71
N TRP A 109 11.40 4.05 10.53
CA TRP A 109 10.88 5.40 10.35
C TRP A 109 11.35 6.02 9.04
N ILE A 110 12.63 5.87 8.67
CA ILE A 110 13.15 6.32 7.38
C ILE A 110 12.46 5.56 6.23
N LEU A 111 12.34 4.23 6.35
CA LEU A 111 11.77 3.39 5.30
C LEU A 111 10.30 3.75 5.01
N PHE A 112 9.48 3.91 6.06
CA PHE A 112 8.10 4.35 5.92
C PHE A 112 8.03 5.79 5.40
N SER A 113 8.83 6.71 5.93
CA SER A 113 8.80 8.12 5.50
C SER A 113 9.17 8.31 4.04
N LEU A 114 10.16 7.60 3.52
CA LEU A 114 10.50 7.63 2.10
C LEU A 114 9.36 7.06 1.24
N ARG A 115 8.85 5.87 1.59
CA ARG A 115 7.83 5.19 0.78
C ARG A 115 6.51 5.96 0.73
N PHE A 116 6.03 6.40 1.88
CA PHE A 116 4.79 7.18 1.96
C PHE A 116 4.97 8.58 1.40
N GLY A 117 6.13 9.22 1.62
CA GLY A 117 6.43 10.54 1.06
C GLY A 117 6.40 10.54 -0.48
N ILE A 118 7.04 9.55 -1.12
CA ILE A 118 6.99 9.41 -2.59
C ILE A 118 5.54 9.19 -3.06
N THR A 119 4.79 8.32 -2.39
CA THR A 119 3.40 8.04 -2.75
C THR A 119 2.52 9.29 -2.61
N ASN A 120 2.69 10.06 -1.54
CA ASN A 120 1.95 11.29 -1.30
C ASN A 120 2.28 12.36 -2.36
N LEU A 121 3.56 12.53 -2.70
CA LEU A 121 3.98 13.46 -3.74
C LEU A 121 3.45 13.07 -5.13
N LYS A 122 3.41 11.78 -5.47
CA LYS A 122 2.77 11.30 -6.70
C LYS A 122 1.27 11.61 -6.71
N LYS A 123 0.59 11.41 -5.57
CA LYS A 123 -0.83 11.71 -5.43
C LYS A 123 -1.12 13.20 -5.58
N GLU A 124 -0.35 14.05 -4.90
CA GLU A 124 -0.46 15.51 -5.03
C GLU A 124 -0.18 15.99 -6.46
N ALA A 125 0.76 15.37 -7.18
CA ALA A 125 1.02 15.68 -8.58
C ALA A 125 -0.20 15.36 -9.46
N VAL A 126 -0.79 14.17 -9.30
CA VAL A 126 -1.98 13.76 -10.05
C VAL A 126 -3.19 14.62 -9.70
N GLU A 127 -3.41 14.94 -8.42
CA GLU A 127 -4.50 15.82 -8.00
C GLU A 127 -4.36 17.24 -8.59
N LYS A 128 -3.13 17.75 -8.75
CA LYS A 128 -2.86 19.04 -9.40
C LYS A 128 -3.10 19.02 -10.91
N GLU A 129 -2.72 17.94 -11.58
CA GLU A 129 -2.82 17.84 -13.05
C GLU A 129 -4.22 17.42 -13.51
N ARG A 130 -4.89 16.53 -12.78
CA ARG A 130 -6.14 15.88 -13.20
C ARG A 130 -7.35 16.27 -12.34
N GLY A 131 -7.13 16.98 -11.23
CA GLY A 131 -8.16 17.37 -10.29
C GLY A 131 -8.45 16.30 -9.22
N PRO A 132 -9.35 16.63 -8.26
CA PRO A 132 -9.71 15.74 -7.17
C PRO A 132 -10.44 14.50 -7.70
N GLY A 133 -9.99 13.31 -7.31
CA GLY A 133 -10.58 12.04 -7.72
C GLY A 133 -9.91 10.84 -7.07
N THR A 134 -10.56 9.67 -7.17
CA THR A 134 -9.98 8.40 -6.72
C THR A 134 -9.06 7.87 -7.81
N TRP A 135 -7.78 8.21 -7.70
CA TRP A 135 -6.75 7.81 -8.66
C TRP A 135 -5.92 6.65 -8.12
N LYS A 136 -5.77 5.60 -8.92
CA LYS A 136 -4.78 4.55 -8.67
C LYS A 136 -3.50 4.88 -9.42
N LEU A 137 -2.40 4.87 -8.69
CA LEU A 137 -1.06 5.13 -9.20
C LEU A 137 -0.36 3.79 -9.42
N ILE A 138 0.19 3.58 -10.61
CA ILE A 138 0.87 2.33 -11.00
C ILE A 138 2.22 2.71 -11.60
N ASP A 139 3.29 2.15 -11.05
CA ASP A 139 4.62 2.38 -11.59
C ASP A 139 4.78 1.71 -12.96
N GLU A 140 5.57 2.30 -13.84
CA GLU A 140 5.74 1.80 -15.21
C GLU A 140 6.21 0.34 -15.25
N LYS A 141 7.07 -0.04 -14.29
CA LYS A 141 7.58 -1.42 -14.15
C LYS A 141 6.50 -2.43 -13.77
N GLU A 142 5.43 -1.99 -13.13
CA GLU A 142 4.33 -2.84 -12.68
C GLU A 142 3.16 -2.85 -13.67
N TRP A 143 3.19 -1.96 -14.66
CA TRP A 143 2.11 -1.74 -15.61
C TRP A 143 1.71 -3.01 -16.37
N ASP A 144 2.67 -3.71 -16.97
CA ASP A 144 2.39 -4.90 -17.79
C ASP A 144 1.74 -6.01 -16.98
N ARG A 145 2.19 -6.18 -15.73
CA ARG A 145 1.61 -7.15 -14.81
C ARG A 145 0.19 -6.78 -14.45
N PHE A 146 -0.04 -5.50 -14.13
CA PHE A 146 -1.38 -5.00 -13.84
C PHE A 146 -2.32 -5.18 -15.03
N TYR A 147 -1.92 -4.76 -16.22
CA TYR A 147 -2.72 -4.85 -17.43
C TYR A 147 -3.12 -6.29 -17.74
N ARG A 148 -2.17 -7.23 -17.61
CA ARG A 148 -2.44 -8.66 -17.81
C ARG A 148 -3.48 -9.19 -16.83
N LEU A 149 -3.34 -8.87 -15.54
CA LEU A 149 -4.29 -9.30 -14.52
C LEU A 149 -5.68 -8.69 -14.72
N TRP A 150 -5.74 -7.40 -15.07
CA TRP A 150 -6.98 -6.71 -15.38
C TRP A 150 -7.70 -7.36 -16.56
N LYS A 151 -6.98 -7.64 -17.66
CA LYS A 151 -7.54 -8.27 -18.85
C LYS A 151 -8.10 -9.65 -18.55
N LEU A 152 -7.35 -10.49 -17.82
CA LEU A 152 -7.80 -11.82 -17.41
C LEU A 152 -9.05 -11.77 -16.52
N ALA A 153 -9.12 -10.79 -15.60
CA ALA A 153 -10.29 -10.62 -14.74
C ALA A 153 -11.53 -10.24 -15.57
N ARG A 154 -11.38 -9.34 -16.54
CA ARG A 154 -12.47 -8.94 -17.44
C ARG A 154 -12.96 -10.07 -18.34
N GLU A 155 -12.05 -10.80 -18.97
CA GLU A 155 -12.41 -11.96 -19.81
C GLU A 155 -13.15 -13.03 -19.01
N LYS A 156 -12.78 -13.21 -17.73
CA LYS A 156 -13.50 -14.12 -16.83
C LYS A 156 -14.90 -13.61 -16.50
N GLU A 157 -15.05 -12.34 -16.15
CA GLU A 157 -16.37 -11.74 -15.87
C GLU A 157 -17.31 -11.84 -17.08
N GLU A 158 -16.80 -11.62 -18.29
CA GLU A 158 -17.58 -11.77 -19.54
C GLU A 158 -18.05 -13.21 -19.75
N LYS A 159 -17.16 -14.20 -19.57
CA LYS A 159 -17.51 -15.63 -19.68
C LYS A 159 -18.56 -16.05 -18.64
N ASP A 160 -18.38 -15.63 -17.39
CA ASP A 160 -19.32 -15.94 -16.30
C ASP A 160 -20.71 -15.33 -16.60
N LEU A 161 -20.76 -14.13 -17.18
CA LEU A 161 -21.99 -13.47 -17.60
C LEU A 161 -22.68 -14.19 -18.77
N GLU A 162 -21.93 -14.62 -19.78
CA GLU A 162 -22.44 -15.38 -20.92
C GLU A 162 -23.00 -16.75 -20.48
N GLU A 163 -22.27 -17.46 -19.62
CA GLU A 163 -22.72 -18.75 -19.08
C GLU A 163 -24.02 -18.59 -18.28
N PHE A 164 -24.13 -17.53 -17.48
CA PHE A 164 -25.34 -17.23 -16.73
C PHE A 164 -26.54 -16.90 -17.64
N LYS A 165 -26.34 -16.08 -18.68
CA LYS A 165 -27.38 -15.78 -19.68
C LYS A 165 -27.85 -17.03 -20.41
N ASN A 166 -26.92 -17.90 -20.80
CA ASN A 166 -27.26 -19.18 -21.45
C ASN A 166 -28.07 -20.09 -20.52
N LYS A 167 -27.70 -20.18 -19.23
CA LYS A 167 -28.47 -20.94 -18.23
C LYS A 167 -29.91 -20.42 -18.07
N LEU A 168 -30.09 -19.11 -18.06
CA LEU A 168 -31.44 -18.50 -18.01
C LEU A 168 -32.25 -18.84 -19.28
N ALA A 169 -31.67 -18.65 -20.46
CA ALA A 169 -32.34 -18.94 -21.74
C ALA A 169 -32.77 -20.42 -21.87
N THR A 170 -31.97 -21.36 -21.37
CA THR A 170 -32.33 -22.79 -21.33
C THR A 170 -33.38 -23.16 -20.28
N LYS A 171 -33.61 -22.30 -19.29
CA LYS A 171 -34.60 -22.52 -18.23
C LYS A 171 -36.00 -22.04 -18.65
N ASP A 172 -36.07 -20.98 -19.47
CA ASP A 172 -37.33 -20.42 -19.99
C ASP A 172 -37.92 -21.22 -21.17
N THR A 173 -37.17 -22.18 -21.72
CA THR A 173 -37.59 -23.05 -22.84
C THR A 173 -38.10 -24.44 -22.41
N LYS A 174 -38.15 -24.72 -21.11
CA LYS A 174 -38.75 -25.94 -20.52
C LYS A 174 -40.02 -25.61 -19.75
#